data_AF-A0A0A9CDQ9-F1
#
_entry.id   AF-A0A0A9CDQ9-F1
#
_cell.length_a   1.000
_cell.length_b   1.000
_cell.length_c   1.000
_cell.angle_alpha   90.00
_cell.angle_beta   90.00
_cell.angle_gamma   90.00
#
_symmetry.space_group_name_H-M   'P 1'
#
loop_
_entity.id
_entity.type
_entity.pdbx_description
1 polymer ?
#
loop_
_entity_poly.entity_id
_entity_poly.type
_entity_poly.pdbx_seq_one_letter_code
_entity_poly.pdbx_strand_id
1 'polypeptide(L)' 'MCTRLKILDLRDNLFGAEAGFILGNTLPMLTEITELCLSYLNLEDKGAIAIENTH' A
#
# COMPACT_ATOMS: atom_id res chain seq x y z
N MET A 1 6.79 -8.42 11.84
CA MET A 1 6.01 -8.99 10.71
C MET A 1 4.58 -9.21 11.18
N CYS A 2 3.59 -8.66 10.50
CA CYS A 2 2.18 -8.74 10.90
C CYS A 2 1.55 -10.06 10.39
N THR A 3 1.86 -11.17 11.06
CA THR A 3 1.50 -12.53 10.61
C THR A 3 0.03 -12.91 10.77
N ARG A 4 -0.82 -11.97 11.18
CA ARG A 4 -2.26 -12.19 11.37
C ARG A 4 -3.13 -11.14 10.68
N LEU A 5 -2.51 -10.13 10.04
CA LEU A 5 -3.25 -9.09 9.36
C LEU A 5 -3.79 -9.66 8.05
N LYS A 6 -5.13 -9.71 7.92
CA LYS A 6 -5.81 -10.23 6.72
C LYS A 6 -6.34 -9.12 5.82
N ILE A 7 -6.71 -7.99 6.40
CA ILE A 7 -7.27 -6.85 5.68
C ILE A 7 -6.45 -5.62 6.05
N LEU A 8 -5.94 -4.90 5.05
CA LEU A 8 -5.34 -3.58 5.21
C LEU A 8 -6.19 -2.57 4.44
N ASP A 9 -6.93 -1.76 5.18
CA ASP A 9 -7.77 -0.70 4.62
C ASP A 9 -7.20 0.67 4.99
N LEU A 10 -6.73 1.40 3.98
CA LEU A 10 -6.18 2.73 4.10
C LEU A 10 -7.00 3.76 3.32
N ARG A 11 -8.18 3.40 2.80
CA ARG A 11 -8.93 4.26 1.89
C ARG A 11 -9.20 5.66 2.49
N ASP A 12 -9.34 6.64 1.61
CA ASP A 12 -9.75 8.01 1.96
C ASP A 12 -8.75 8.77 2.87
N ASN A 13 -7.45 8.48 2.74
CA ASN A 13 -6.38 9.20 3.42
C ASN A 13 -5.52 9.97 2.41
N LEU A 14 -5.33 11.28 2.55
CA LEU A 14 -4.54 12.10 1.62
C LEU A 14 -3.02 11.94 1.82
N PHE A 15 -2.49 10.71 1.77
CA PHE A 15 -1.10 10.42 2.12
C PHE A 15 -0.06 10.94 1.14
N GLY A 16 -0.39 11.12 -0.14
CA GLY A 16 0.56 11.66 -1.11
C GLY A 16 1.50 10.59 -1.71
N ALA A 17 2.34 11.02 -2.64
CA ALA A 17 3.25 10.13 -3.37
C ALA A 17 4.30 9.43 -2.52
N GLU A 18 4.76 10.06 -1.44
CA GLU A 18 5.76 9.47 -0.54
C GLU A 18 5.24 8.20 0.14
N ALA A 19 3.97 8.20 0.54
CA ALA A 19 3.36 7.01 1.11
C ALA A 19 3.26 5.88 0.09
N GLY A 20 2.99 6.16 -1.17
CA GLY A 20 2.99 5.11 -2.21
C GLY A 20 4.36 4.45 -2.37
N PHE A 21 5.44 5.23 -2.29
CA PHE A 21 6.80 4.69 -2.26
C PHE A 21 7.06 3.81 -1.01
N ILE A 22 6.66 4.25 0.16
CA ILE A 22 6.82 3.48 1.41
C ILE A 22 5.97 2.19 1.37
N LEU A 23 4.73 2.27 0.88
CA LEU A 23 3.85 1.13 0.69
C LEU A 23 4.46 0.12 -0.28
N GLY A 24 5.01 0.57 -1.41
CA GLY A 24 5.73 -0.30 -2.35
C GLY A 24 6.82 -1.14 -1.68
N ASN A 25 7.59 -0.53 -0.79
CA ASN A 25 8.67 -1.25 -0.10
C ASN A 25 8.19 -2.16 1.06
N THR A 26 6.99 -1.94 1.58
CA THR A 26 6.51 -2.61 2.81
C THR A 26 5.45 -3.68 2.56
N LEU A 27 4.63 -3.54 1.50
CA LEU A 27 3.59 -4.50 1.14
C LEU A 27 4.13 -5.94 0.95
N PRO A 28 5.31 -6.19 0.32
CA PRO A 28 5.85 -7.56 0.19
C PRO A 28 6.11 -8.25 1.54
N MET A 29 6.28 -7.49 2.62
CA MET A 29 6.49 -8.05 3.97
C MET A 29 5.19 -8.46 4.67
N LEU A 30 4.02 -8.11 4.11
CA LEU A 30 2.70 -8.39 4.65
C LEU A 30 2.09 -9.64 3.99
N THR A 31 2.77 -10.77 4.15
CA THR A 31 2.51 -12.04 3.44
C THR A 31 1.15 -12.68 3.70
N GLU A 32 0.42 -12.22 4.71
CA GLU A 32 -0.84 -12.81 5.16
C GLU A 32 -2.08 -12.02 4.72
N ILE A 33 -1.89 -10.86 4.08
CA ILE A 33 -2.99 -10.00 3.60
C ILE A 33 -3.73 -10.69 2.46
N THR A 34 -5.05 -10.70 2.55
CA THR A 34 -5.99 -11.19 1.53
C THR A 34 -6.81 -10.07 0.91
N GLU A 35 -6.88 -8.91 1.55
CA GLU A 35 -7.60 -7.73 1.06
C GLU A 35 -6.80 -6.45 1.33
N LEU A 36 -6.63 -5.64 0.28
CA LEU A 36 -5.87 -4.41 0.30
C LEU A 36 -6.70 -3.28 -0.35
N CYS A 37 -7.03 -2.24 0.42
CA CYS A 37 -7.80 -1.09 -0.07
C CYS A 37 -6.98 0.19 0.01
N LEU A 38 -6.64 0.73 -1.17
CA LEU A 38 -5.75 1.90 -1.35
C LEU A 38 -6.41 3.05 -2.14
N SER A 39 -7.74 3.09 -2.14
CA SER A 39 -8.51 4.11 -2.87
C SER A 39 -8.35 5.50 -2.23
N TYR A 40 -8.36 6.55 -3.07
CA TYR A 40 -8.32 7.95 -2.64
C TYR A 40 -7.14 8.30 -1.73
N LEU A 41 -5.97 7.73 -2.04
CA LEU A 41 -4.76 7.96 -1.25
C LEU A 41 -3.90 9.16 -1.68
N ASN A 42 -4.27 9.81 -2.79
CA ASN A 42 -3.47 10.83 -3.45
C ASN A 42 -2.02 10.36 -3.75
N LEU A 43 -1.83 9.11 -4.17
CA LEU A 43 -0.48 8.55 -4.38
C LEU A 43 0.28 9.14 -5.57
N GLU A 44 -0.42 9.87 -6.45
CA GLU A 44 0.12 10.33 -7.73
C GLU A 44 0.69 9.17 -8.57
N ASP A 45 1.25 9.47 -9.74
CA ASP A 45 1.81 8.42 -10.61
C ASP A 45 3.00 7.72 -9.95
N LYS A 46 3.85 8.48 -9.25
CA LYS A 46 5.05 7.97 -8.60
C LYS A 46 4.72 6.93 -7.53
N GLY A 47 3.74 7.22 -6.67
CA GLY A 47 3.34 6.29 -5.61
C GLY A 47 2.61 5.08 -6.17
N ALA A 48 1.77 5.25 -7.20
CA ALA A 48 1.09 4.13 -7.86
C ALA A 48 2.07 3.17 -8.55
N ILE A 49 3.07 3.70 -9.28
CA ILE A 49 4.12 2.89 -9.92
C ILE A 49 4.93 2.11 -8.88
N ALA A 50 5.27 2.73 -7.74
CA ALA A 50 6.00 2.03 -6.68
C ALA A 50 5.22 0.83 -6.12
N ILE A 51 3.89 0.94 -6.03
CA ILE A 51 3.02 -0.16 -5.61
C ILE A 51 2.86 -1.20 -6.72
N GLU A 52 2.77 -0.80 -7.99
CA GLU A 52 2.67 -1.75 -9.10
C GLU A 52 3.93 -2.64 -9.22
N ASN A 53 5.10 -2.11 -8.88
CA ASN A 53 6.37 -2.84 -8.90
C ASN A 53 6.61 -3.72 -7.66
N THR A 54 5.62 -3.91 -6.79
CA THR A 54 5.73 -4.88 -5.68
C THR A 54 5.49 -6.29 -6.21
N HIS A 55 6.54 -6.90 -6.78
CA HIS A 55 6.57 -8.32 -7.13
C HIS A 55 6.85 -9.19 -5.91
#